data_AF-A0A7T8GP53-F1
#
_entry.id   AF-A0A7T8GP53-F1
#
_cell.length_a   1.000
_cell.length_b   1.000
_cell.length_c   1.000
_cell.angle_alpha   90.00
_cell.angle_beta   90.00
_cell.angle_gamma   90.00
#
_symmetry.space_group_name_H-M   'P 1'
#
loop_
_entity.id
_entity.type
_entity.pdbx_description
1 polymer ?
#
loop_
_entity_poly.entity_id
_entity_poly.type
_entity_poly.pdbx_seq_one_letter_code
_entity_poly.pdbx_strand_id
1 'polypeptide(L)'
;EVRLVPVPNTASTKSCHRCRGTGGVTCRDCNGKGWMRCLNCHGDGWMSDSSGFRERCFYCQHSRHGNGQQDCVKCHSKGKVNCSTCDGQGQVRCFIQLSITWKVHTAEHIVEKLQLPHDLIRDVSGQVAFEEEGGRVSPVTVFEDDTIKEASAKLVYNTLDPEFEDHKLIRQRHQVRVVPVTKVSYEWKGKVHLFFVYGYENKIHLPSYPQNCCWGCVIL
;
A
#
# COMPACT_ATOMS: atom_id res chain seq x y z
N GLU A 1 4.79 -3.64 1.54
CA GLU A 1 4.58 -4.55 0.39
C GLU A 1 3.31 -5.34 0.61
N VAL A 2 2.50 -5.58 -0.43
CA VAL A 2 1.25 -6.36 -0.34
C VAL A 2 1.39 -7.59 -1.22
N ARG A 3 1.21 -8.77 -0.65
CA ARG A 3 1.23 -10.04 -1.39
C ARG A 3 -0.19 -10.50 -1.67
N LEU A 4 -0.52 -10.75 -2.93
CA LEU A 4 -1.83 -11.22 -3.37
C LEU A 4 -1.77 -12.70 -3.70
N VAL A 5 -2.63 -13.51 -3.08
CA VAL A 5 -2.66 -14.96 -3.30
C VAL A 5 -4.10 -15.45 -3.49
N PRO A 6 -4.41 -16.19 -4.57
CA PRO A 6 -5.70 -16.86 -4.72
C PRO A 6 -5.90 -17.90 -3.61
N VAL A 7 -7.07 -17.90 -2.97
CA VAL A 7 -7.42 -18.91 -1.98
C VAL A 7 -7.69 -20.24 -2.69
N PRO A 8 -6.99 -21.33 -2.33
CA PRO A 8 -7.19 -22.65 -2.94
C PRO A 8 -8.64 -23.10 -2.89
N ASN A 9 -9.09 -23.81 -3.92
CA ASN A 9 -10.44 -24.40 -4.02
C ASN A 9 -11.61 -23.41 -3.96
N THR A 10 -11.37 -22.10 -4.08
CA THR A 10 -12.45 -21.08 -4.19
C THR A 10 -12.75 -20.68 -5.63
N ALA A 11 -11.99 -21.24 -6.58
CA ALA A 11 -12.18 -20.94 -7.99
C ALA A 11 -13.48 -21.56 -8.51
N SER A 12 -14.28 -20.75 -9.19
CA SER A 12 -15.49 -21.16 -9.88
C SER A 12 -15.58 -20.47 -11.23
N THR A 13 -16.12 -21.18 -12.22
CA THR A 13 -16.41 -20.61 -13.52
C THR A 13 -17.80 -20.02 -13.49
N LYS A 14 -17.92 -18.73 -13.81
CA LYS A 14 -19.19 -18.01 -13.82
C LYS A 14 -19.43 -17.42 -15.20
N SER A 15 -20.70 -17.24 -15.56
CA SER A 15 -21.06 -16.48 -16.76
C SER A 15 -20.48 -15.08 -16.65
N CYS A 16 -19.85 -14.60 -17.72
CA CYS A 16 -19.30 -13.26 -17.77
C CYS A 16 -20.42 -12.24 -17.54
N HIS A 17 -20.28 -11.42 -16.51
CA HIS A 17 -21.29 -10.42 -16.13
C HIS A 17 -21.52 -9.38 -17.25
N ARG A 18 -20.49 -9.08 -18.04
CA ARG A 18 -20.55 -8.05 -19.08
C ARG A 18 -21.30 -8.48 -20.33
N CYS A 19 -21.07 -9.70 -20.82
CA CYS A 19 -21.75 -10.23 -22.01
C CYS A 19 -22.85 -11.25 -21.67
N ARG A 20 -23.13 -11.49 -20.39
CA ARG A 20 -24.13 -12.44 -19.89
C ARG A 20 -23.99 -13.83 -20.53
N GLY A 21 -22.77 -14.36 -20.61
CA GLY A 21 -22.52 -15.69 -21.19
C GLY A 21 -22.32 -15.72 -22.71
N THR A 22 -22.67 -14.65 -23.45
CA THR A 22 -22.69 -14.70 -24.93
C THR A 22 -21.33 -14.59 -25.62
N GLY A 23 -20.26 -14.25 -24.91
CA GLY A 23 -18.92 -14.05 -25.46
C GLY A 23 -18.72 -12.74 -26.24
N GLY A 24 -19.80 -12.13 -26.77
CA GLY A 24 -19.74 -10.89 -27.55
C GLY A 24 -20.57 -9.77 -26.96
N VAL A 25 -20.19 -8.53 -27.27
CA VAL A 25 -21.00 -7.33 -26.99
C VAL A 25 -21.33 -6.64 -28.30
N THR A 26 -22.50 -5.99 -28.35
CA THR A 26 -22.94 -5.23 -29.52
C THR A 26 -21.89 -4.20 -29.91
N CYS A 27 -21.50 -4.20 -31.19
CA CYS A 27 -20.58 -3.20 -31.72
C CYS A 27 -21.27 -1.83 -31.68
N ARG A 28 -20.69 -0.89 -30.92
CA ARG A 28 -21.25 0.45 -30.77
C ARG A 28 -21.15 1.27 -32.05
N ASP A 29 -20.08 1.09 -32.82
CA ASP A 29 -19.81 1.88 -34.02
C ASP A 29 -20.86 1.64 -35.13
N CYS A 30 -21.40 0.43 -35.22
CA CYS A 30 -22.49 0.11 -36.16
C CYS A 30 -23.83 -0.17 -35.47
N ASN A 31 -23.93 0.03 -34.15
CA ASN A 31 -25.11 -0.30 -33.34
C ASN A 31 -25.68 -1.71 -33.62
N GLY A 32 -24.80 -2.69 -33.78
CA GLY A 32 -25.22 -4.08 -34.03
C GLY A 32 -25.50 -4.44 -35.49
N LYS A 33 -25.52 -3.47 -36.41
CA LYS A 33 -25.89 -3.71 -37.82
C LYS A 33 -24.81 -4.44 -38.62
N GLY A 34 -23.55 -4.29 -38.23
CA GLY A 34 -22.41 -4.79 -39.02
C GLY A 34 -21.99 -3.86 -40.17
N TRP A 35 -22.71 -2.76 -40.38
CA TRP A 35 -22.40 -1.78 -41.43
C TRP A 35 -22.81 -0.36 -40.99
N MET A 36 -22.32 0.63 -41.71
CA MET A 36 -22.65 2.05 -41.55
C MET A 36 -23.10 2.62 -42.90
N ARG A 37 -23.97 3.63 -42.91
CA ARG A 37 -24.41 4.29 -44.15
C ARG A 37 -23.18 4.83 -44.88
N CYS A 38 -23.03 4.52 -46.16
CA CYS A 38 -21.93 5.05 -46.96
C CYS A 38 -22.08 6.57 -47.05
N LEU A 39 -21.04 7.30 -46.64
CA LEU A 39 -21.07 8.77 -46.65
C LEU A 39 -20.91 9.35 -48.05
N ASN A 40 -20.27 8.61 -48.97
CA ASN A 40 -20.00 9.09 -50.34
C ASN A 40 -21.23 9.07 -51.23
N CYS A 41 -22.14 8.10 -51.06
CA CYS A 41 -23.40 8.02 -51.81
C CYS A 41 -24.63 8.23 -50.93
N HIS A 42 -24.44 8.64 -49.67
CA HIS A 42 -25.52 8.82 -48.69
C HIS A 42 -26.53 7.66 -48.66
N GLY A 43 -26.10 6.41 -48.83
CA GLY A 43 -27.00 5.25 -48.81
C GLY A 43 -27.71 4.92 -50.13
N ASP A 44 -27.59 5.75 -51.16
CA ASP A 44 -28.24 5.50 -52.45
C ASP A 44 -27.55 4.39 -53.23
N GLY A 45 -26.26 4.15 -52.97
CA GLY A 45 -25.47 3.14 -53.65
C GLY A 45 -24.98 3.55 -55.04
N TRP A 46 -25.32 4.76 -55.48
CA TRP A 46 -24.93 5.36 -56.75
C TRP A 46 -24.31 6.73 -56.51
N MET A 47 -23.37 7.13 -57.37
CA MET A 47 -22.85 8.48 -57.45
C MET A 47 -23.31 9.09 -58.76
N SER A 48 -23.62 10.38 -58.74
CA SER A 48 -24.06 11.14 -59.91
C SER A 48 -23.11 12.31 -60.12
N ASP A 49 -22.64 12.52 -61.33
CA ASP A 49 -21.92 13.73 -61.70
C ASP A 49 -22.86 14.83 -62.19
N SER A 50 -22.33 16.05 -62.36
CA SER A 50 -23.07 17.20 -62.87
C SER A 50 -23.52 17.06 -64.35
N SER A 51 -23.01 16.04 -65.07
CA SER A 51 -23.46 15.67 -66.42
C SER A 51 -24.61 14.66 -66.43
N GLY A 52 -25.07 14.21 -65.26
CA GLY A 52 -26.16 13.23 -65.12
C GLY A 52 -25.71 11.77 -65.34
N PHE A 53 -24.40 11.51 -65.45
CA PHE A 53 -23.88 10.16 -65.49
C PHE A 53 -23.99 9.52 -64.10
N ARG A 54 -24.61 8.34 -64.04
CA ARG A 54 -24.90 7.62 -62.79
C ARG A 54 -24.10 6.32 -62.78
N GLU A 55 -23.19 6.20 -61.84
CA GLU A 55 -22.37 5.01 -61.66
C GLU A 55 -22.51 4.42 -60.24
N ARG A 56 -22.17 3.13 -60.10
CA ARG A 56 -22.19 2.49 -58.79
C ARG A 56 -21.15 3.13 -57.89
N CYS A 57 -21.52 3.40 -56.64
CA CYS A 57 -20.60 3.99 -55.69
C CYS A 57 -19.43 3.02 -55.40
N PHE A 58 -18.25 3.37 -55.91
CA PHE A 58 -17.02 2.57 -55.77
C PHE A 58 -16.67 2.26 -54.31
N TYR A 59 -17.00 3.17 -53.39
CA TYR A 59 -16.70 3.04 -51.96
C TYR A 59 -17.57 2.04 -51.19
N CYS A 60 -18.70 1.60 -51.75
CA CYS A 60 -19.58 0.63 -51.11
C CYS A 60 -19.94 -0.58 -51.98
N GLN A 61 -19.50 -0.62 -53.24
CA GLN A 61 -19.85 -1.67 -54.20
C GLN A 61 -19.43 -3.10 -53.75
N HIS A 62 -18.48 -3.21 -52.83
CA HIS A 62 -17.99 -4.48 -52.28
C HIS A 62 -18.53 -4.78 -50.86
N SER A 63 -19.46 -3.99 -50.35
CA SER A 63 -20.05 -4.25 -49.03
C SER A 63 -20.87 -5.52 -49.06
N ARG A 64 -20.72 -6.34 -48.01
CA ARG A 64 -21.49 -7.58 -47.81
C ARG A 64 -22.95 -7.32 -47.43
N HIS A 65 -23.26 -6.11 -47.00
CA HIS A 65 -24.61 -5.70 -46.60
C HIS A 65 -25.37 -4.94 -47.70
N GLY A 66 -24.73 -4.75 -48.87
CA GLY A 66 -25.35 -4.21 -50.07
C GLY A 66 -24.88 -2.81 -50.43
N ASN A 67 -25.32 -2.35 -51.61
CA ASN A 67 -24.99 -1.01 -52.10
C ASN A 67 -25.54 0.06 -51.15
N GLY A 68 -24.80 1.17 -51.01
CA GLY A 68 -25.16 2.25 -50.08
C GLY A 68 -24.65 2.02 -48.65
N GLN A 69 -24.03 0.87 -48.37
CA GLN A 69 -23.60 0.49 -47.03
C GLN A 69 -22.09 0.23 -47.01
N GLN A 70 -21.43 0.61 -45.92
CA GLN A 70 -20.02 0.31 -45.70
C GLN A 70 -19.89 -0.67 -44.53
N ASP A 71 -19.20 -1.77 -44.79
CA ASP A 71 -18.90 -2.80 -43.79
C ASP A 71 -18.20 -2.18 -42.58
N CYS A 72 -18.71 -2.48 -41.39
CA CYS A 72 -18.11 -1.96 -40.16
C CYS A 72 -16.78 -2.69 -39.90
N VAL A 73 -15.68 -1.95 -40.05
CA VAL A 73 -14.32 -2.48 -39.87
C VAL A 73 -14.12 -3.05 -38.46
N LYS A 74 -14.58 -2.35 -37.42
CA LYS A 74 -14.35 -2.73 -36.02
C LYS A 74 -14.93 -4.08 -35.62
N CYS A 75 -16.07 -4.48 -36.20
CA CYS A 75 -16.67 -5.79 -35.96
C CYS A 75 -16.52 -6.74 -37.15
N HIS A 76 -15.75 -6.36 -38.16
CA HIS A 76 -15.58 -7.10 -39.42
C HIS A 76 -16.91 -7.57 -40.00
N SER A 77 -17.88 -6.66 -40.03
CA SER A 77 -19.23 -6.88 -40.55
C SER A 77 -20.14 -7.82 -39.75
N LYS A 78 -19.75 -8.22 -38.53
CA LYS A 78 -20.51 -9.16 -37.68
C LYS A 78 -21.56 -8.50 -36.79
N GLY A 79 -21.48 -7.18 -36.57
CA GLY A 79 -22.36 -6.45 -35.65
C GLY A 79 -22.03 -6.65 -34.16
N LYS A 80 -21.16 -7.58 -33.81
CA LYS A 80 -20.68 -7.82 -32.44
C LYS A 80 -19.16 -7.82 -32.40
N VAL A 81 -18.60 -7.40 -31.27
CA VAL A 81 -17.17 -7.50 -30.95
C VAL A 81 -16.98 -8.44 -29.77
N ASN A 82 -15.82 -9.07 -29.66
CA ASN A 82 -15.51 -9.92 -28.51
C ASN A 82 -15.62 -9.13 -27.21
N CYS A 83 -16.18 -9.75 -26.18
CA CYS A 83 -16.24 -9.17 -24.85
C CYS A 83 -14.83 -9.16 -24.25
N SER A 84 -14.28 -7.97 -23.99
CA SER A 84 -12.91 -7.84 -23.44
C SER A 84 -12.75 -8.44 -22.03
N THR A 85 -13.85 -8.59 -21.29
CA THR A 85 -13.83 -9.12 -19.92
C THR A 85 -13.66 -10.64 -19.87
N CYS A 86 -14.12 -11.36 -20.90
CA CYS A 86 -13.98 -12.82 -21.00
C CYS A 86 -13.25 -13.26 -22.27
N ASP A 87 -12.66 -12.32 -23.01
CA ASP A 87 -11.98 -12.54 -24.28
C ASP A 87 -12.74 -13.44 -25.27
N GLY A 88 -14.04 -13.18 -25.44
CA GLY A 88 -14.88 -13.98 -26.34
C GLY A 88 -15.42 -15.30 -25.76
N GLN A 89 -14.92 -15.77 -24.62
CA GLN A 89 -15.26 -17.10 -24.07
C GLN A 89 -16.64 -17.17 -23.42
N GLY A 90 -17.23 -16.03 -23.08
CA GLY A 90 -18.53 -15.96 -22.40
C GLY A 90 -18.50 -16.30 -20.91
N GLN A 91 -17.41 -16.88 -20.41
CA GLN A 91 -17.24 -17.27 -19.02
C GLN A 91 -16.01 -16.59 -18.41
N VAL A 92 -16.02 -16.38 -17.09
CA VAL A 92 -14.89 -15.83 -16.34
C VAL A 92 -14.62 -16.72 -15.12
N ARG A 93 -13.35 -16.81 -14.75
CA ARG A 93 -12.93 -17.47 -13.51
C ARG A 93 -13.04 -16.47 -12.36
N CYS A 94 -13.82 -16.81 -11.34
CA CYS A 94 -13.94 -16.06 -10.11
C CYS A 94 -13.31 -16.86 -8.97
N PHE A 95 -12.60 -16.20 -8.06
CA PHE A 95 -12.00 -16.82 -6.87
C PHE A 95 -11.89 -15.77 -5.76
N ILE A 96 -11.72 -16.24 -4.52
CA ILE A 96 -11.41 -15.35 -3.40
C ILE A 96 -9.91 -15.07 -3.44
N GLN A 97 -9.52 -13.80 -3.38
CA GLN A 97 -8.13 -13.37 -3.33
C GLN A 97 -7.80 -12.88 -1.93
N LEU A 98 -6.79 -13.48 -1.30
CA LEU A 98 -6.26 -13.04 -0.02
C LEU A 98 -5.20 -11.97 -0.26
N SER A 99 -5.28 -10.87 0.49
CA SER A 99 -4.28 -9.80 0.50
C SER A 99 -3.52 -9.87 1.83
N ILE A 100 -2.22 -10.14 1.75
CA ILE A 100 -1.35 -10.34 2.92
C ILE A 100 -0.40 -9.15 3.03
N THR A 101 -0.33 -8.55 4.21
CA THR A 101 0.63 -7.48 4.52
C THR A 101 1.46 -7.86 5.73
N TRP A 102 2.75 -7.51 5.69
CA TRP A 102 3.67 -7.71 6.79
C TRP A 102 4.02 -6.37 7.40
N LYS A 103 3.82 -6.24 8.71
CA LYS A 103 4.13 -5.02 9.47
C LYS A 103 4.86 -5.40 10.76
N VAL A 104 5.87 -4.60 11.11
CA VAL A 104 6.52 -4.68 12.41
C VAL A 104 5.91 -3.58 13.27
N HIS A 105 5.27 -3.99 14.37
CA HIS A 105 4.76 -3.07 15.36
C HIS A 105 5.77 -2.94 16.49
N THR A 106 6.13 -1.70 16.82
CA THR A 106 7.08 -1.39 17.88
C THR A 106 6.37 -0.60 18.97
N ALA A 107 6.58 -1.01 20.21
CA ALA A 107 6.13 -0.28 21.39
C ALA A 107 7.27 -0.30 22.41
N GLU A 108 7.38 0.78 23.19
CA GLU A 108 8.46 0.96 24.16
C GLU A 108 7.94 1.70 25.39
N HIS A 109 8.65 1.53 26.49
CA HIS A 109 8.42 2.25 27.73
C HIS A 109 9.77 2.61 28.35
N ILE A 110 9.94 3.89 28.70
CA ILE A 110 11.16 4.40 29.30
C ILE A 110 10.86 4.66 30.77
N VAL A 111 11.50 3.89 31.64
CA VAL A 111 11.48 4.14 33.08
C VAL A 111 12.62 5.11 33.38
N GLU A 112 12.28 6.37 33.58
CA GLU A 112 13.28 7.39 33.88
C GLU A 112 13.40 7.66 35.38
N LYS A 113 14.64 7.71 35.88
CA LYS A 113 14.94 8.07 37.28
C LYS A 113 15.56 9.47 37.42
N LEU A 114 15.94 10.08 36.31
CA LEU A 114 16.51 11.42 36.23
C LEU A 114 15.50 12.35 35.54
N GLN A 115 15.80 13.63 35.35
CA GLN A 115 14.91 14.59 34.68
C GLN A 115 15.42 14.91 33.27
N LEU A 116 15.76 13.86 32.52
CA LEU A 116 16.32 13.87 31.18
C LEU A 116 15.22 13.51 30.15
N PRO A 117 14.95 14.37 29.14
CA PRO A 117 13.91 14.09 28.16
C PRO A 117 13.99 12.68 27.53
N HIS A 118 12.86 11.98 27.49
CA HIS A 118 12.76 10.60 26.98
C HIS A 118 13.30 10.43 25.55
N ASP A 119 13.11 11.44 24.68
CA ASP A 119 13.60 11.40 23.30
C ASP A 119 15.12 11.29 23.21
N LEU A 120 15.86 11.81 24.21
CA LEU A 120 17.32 11.66 24.26
C LEU A 120 17.73 10.22 24.57
N ILE A 121 16.95 9.50 25.38
CA ILE A 121 17.20 8.10 25.77
C ILE A 121 16.87 7.13 24.62
N ARG A 122 15.87 7.47 23.79
CA ARG A 122 15.48 6.66 22.61
C ARG A 122 16.63 6.48 21.63
N ASP A 123 17.36 7.56 21.38
CA ASP A 123 18.34 7.66 20.30
C ASP A 123 19.79 7.34 20.70
N VAL A 124 19.99 6.62 21.80
CA VAL A 124 21.30 6.18 22.27
C VAL A 124 21.33 4.68 22.52
N SER A 125 22.51 4.07 22.49
CA SER A 125 22.69 2.67 22.85
C SER A 125 22.91 2.47 24.36
N GLY A 126 22.79 1.22 24.80
CA GLY A 126 22.99 0.81 26.18
C GLY A 126 23.13 -0.71 26.27
N GLN A 127 23.26 -1.22 27.48
CA GLN A 127 23.34 -2.66 27.71
C GLN A 127 21.99 -3.32 27.42
N VAL A 128 21.98 -4.40 26.63
CA VAL A 128 20.81 -5.27 26.54
C VAL A 128 20.84 -6.21 27.75
N ALA A 129 20.05 -5.90 28.77
CA ALA A 129 20.00 -6.67 30.02
C ALA A 129 19.12 -7.92 29.90
N PHE A 130 18.14 -7.88 28.98
CA PHE A 130 17.29 -9.02 28.66
C PHE A 130 16.86 -8.92 27.19
N GLU A 131 16.84 -10.07 26.52
CA GLU A 131 16.24 -10.21 25.20
C GLU A 131 15.66 -11.62 25.04
N GLU A 132 14.42 -11.67 24.56
CA GLU A 132 13.76 -12.91 24.18
C GLU A 132 13.01 -12.71 22.86
N GLU A 133 13.03 -13.73 22.01
CA GLU A 133 12.33 -13.74 20.73
C GLU A 133 11.62 -15.07 20.52
N GLY A 134 10.34 -15.01 20.17
CA GLY A 134 9.50 -16.21 19.99
C GLY A 134 8.20 -15.90 19.25
N GLY A 135 7.32 -16.90 19.14
CA GLY A 135 5.99 -16.70 18.54
C GLY A 135 5.12 -15.77 19.38
N ARG A 136 5.11 -15.99 20.70
CA ARG A 136 4.61 -15.08 21.73
C ARG A 136 5.59 -15.18 22.91
N VAL A 137 5.97 -14.05 23.47
CA VAL A 137 6.88 -13.98 24.62
C VAL A 137 6.09 -13.63 25.88
N SER A 138 6.70 -13.83 27.05
CA SER A 138 6.08 -13.51 28.34
C SER A 138 6.64 -12.21 28.93
N PRO A 139 5.89 -11.53 29.82
CA PRO A 139 6.46 -10.42 30.59
C PRO A 139 7.67 -10.86 31.39
N VAL A 140 8.64 -9.96 31.56
CA VAL A 140 9.85 -10.25 32.33
C VAL A 140 9.53 -10.42 33.81
N THR A 141 10.17 -11.40 34.44
CA THR A 141 10.05 -11.68 35.88
C THR A 141 11.39 -11.65 36.60
N VAL A 142 12.50 -11.59 35.85
CA VAL A 142 13.87 -11.62 36.37
C VAL A 142 14.27 -10.34 37.11
N PHE A 143 13.56 -9.23 36.86
CA PHE A 143 13.85 -7.94 37.48
C PHE A 143 13.05 -7.77 38.77
N GLU A 144 13.72 -7.31 39.83
CA GLU A 144 13.06 -6.99 41.11
C GLU A 144 12.18 -5.73 41.01
N ASP A 145 12.56 -4.77 40.17
CA ASP A 145 11.87 -3.50 39.99
C ASP A 145 10.46 -3.69 39.41
N ASP A 146 9.43 -3.44 40.22
CA ASP A 146 8.03 -3.59 39.84
C ASP A 146 7.65 -2.72 38.63
N THR A 147 8.27 -1.54 38.47
CA THR A 147 8.00 -0.66 37.34
C THR A 147 8.39 -1.31 36.01
N ILE A 148 9.48 -2.09 36.00
CA ILE A 148 9.95 -2.84 34.82
C ILE A 148 8.98 -3.99 34.52
N LYS A 149 8.55 -4.73 35.55
CA LYS A 149 7.61 -5.85 35.40
C LYS A 149 6.26 -5.38 34.86
N GLU A 150 5.72 -4.29 35.40
CA GLU A 150 4.47 -3.68 34.93
C GLU A 150 4.57 -3.15 33.51
N ALA A 151 5.67 -2.44 33.19
CA ALA A 151 5.92 -1.94 31.84
C ALA A 151 6.03 -3.07 30.82
N SER A 152 6.74 -4.14 31.17
CA SER A 152 6.87 -5.34 30.35
C SER A 152 5.51 -6.01 30.12
N ALA A 153 4.71 -6.18 31.17
CA ALA A 153 3.37 -6.75 31.05
C ALA A 153 2.48 -5.95 30.09
N LYS A 154 2.46 -4.61 30.23
CA LYS A 154 1.73 -3.73 29.31
C LYS A 154 2.21 -3.92 27.87
N LEU A 155 3.52 -3.86 27.61
CA LEU A 155 4.07 -3.98 26.27
C LEU A 155 3.81 -5.35 25.61
N VAL A 156 3.93 -6.44 26.38
CA VAL A 156 3.70 -7.79 25.85
C VAL A 156 2.23 -8.00 25.52
N TYR A 157 1.32 -7.52 26.38
CA TYR A 157 -0.12 -7.68 26.21
C TYR A 157 -0.78 -6.66 25.29
N ASN A 158 -0.09 -5.59 24.87
CA ASN A 158 -0.58 -4.70 23.80
C ASN A 158 -0.91 -5.47 22.51
N THR A 159 -0.30 -6.64 22.28
CA THR A 159 -0.65 -7.53 21.16
C THR A 159 -2.04 -8.14 21.24
N LEU A 160 -2.73 -8.00 22.38
CA LEU A 160 -4.11 -8.44 22.60
C LEU A 160 -5.11 -7.29 22.39
N ASP A 161 -4.64 -6.09 22.07
CA ASP A 161 -5.51 -4.96 21.76
C ASP A 161 -6.42 -5.31 20.57
N PRO A 162 -7.73 -5.00 20.63
CA PRO A 162 -8.65 -5.15 19.50
C PRO A 162 -8.15 -4.54 18.18
N GLU A 163 -7.28 -3.53 18.22
CA GLU A 163 -6.61 -2.99 17.03
C GLU A 163 -5.82 -4.04 16.21
N PHE A 164 -5.49 -5.18 16.82
CA PHE A 164 -4.75 -6.28 16.19
C PHE A 164 -5.62 -7.52 15.89
N GLU A 165 -6.95 -7.44 15.97
CA GLU A 165 -7.84 -8.60 15.81
C GLU A 165 -7.72 -9.26 14.41
N ASP A 166 -7.46 -8.48 13.36
CA ASP A 166 -7.22 -8.96 11.99
C ASP A 166 -5.75 -9.31 11.69
N HIS A 167 -4.86 -9.17 12.68
CA HIS A 167 -3.44 -9.45 12.55
C HIS A 167 -3.09 -10.82 13.13
N LYS A 168 -2.26 -11.57 12.40
CA LYS A 168 -1.65 -12.79 12.93
C LYS A 168 -0.24 -12.47 13.44
N LEU A 169 -0.02 -12.63 14.74
CA LEU A 169 1.32 -12.56 15.32
C LEU A 169 2.16 -13.74 14.79
N ILE A 170 3.25 -13.41 14.09
CA ILE A 170 4.22 -14.41 13.63
C ILE A 170 5.37 -14.55 14.62
N ARG A 171 5.85 -13.40 15.10
CA ARG A 171 7.04 -13.32 15.92
C ARG A 171 6.97 -12.06 16.76
N GLN A 172 7.45 -12.17 17.99
CA GLN A 172 7.53 -11.10 18.97
C GLN A 172 8.92 -11.12 19.57
N ARG A 173 9.55 -9.95 19.64
CA ARG A 173 10.80 -9.74 20.35
C ARG A 173 10.55 -8.78 21.51
N HIS A 174 10.98 -9.15 22.69
CA HIS A 174 10.93 -8.30 23.88
C HIS A 174 12.34 -8.08 24.42
N GLN A 175 12.68 -6.83 24.69
CA GLN A 175 14.01 -6.43 25.06
C GLN A 175 13.95 -5.42 26.21
N VAL A 176 14.82 -5.60 27.21
CA VAL A 176 15.08 -4.59 28.25
C VAL A 176 16.48 -4.04 28.04
N ARG A 177 16.55 -2.73 27.79
CA ARG A 177 17.80 -2.01 27.53
C ARG A 177 18.07 -1.03 28.65
N VAL A 178 19.27 -1.10 29.22
CA VAL A 178 19.75 -0.23 30.29
C VAL A 178 20.68 0.81 29.70
N VAL A 179 20.25 2.08 29.76
CA VAL A 179 21.05 3.21 29.27
C VAL A 179 21.81 3.81 30.44
N PRO A 180 23.16 3.86 30.40
CA PRO A 180 23.90 4.57 31.43
C PRO A 180 23.62 6.07 31.31
N VAL A 181 23.32 6.71 32.44
CA VAL A 181 23.14 8.16 32.54
C VAL A 181 23.89 8.65 33.76
N THR A 182 24.78 9.63 33.56
CA THR A 182 25.53 10.28 34.62
C THR A 182 25.12 11.74 34.69
N LYS A 183 24.63 12.18 35.86
CA LYS A 183 24.37 13.58 36.16
C LYS A 183 25.63 14.19 36.75
N VAL A 184 26.18 15.21 36.09
CA VAL A 184 27.37 15.93 36.54
C VAL A 184 26.96 17.30 37.02
N SER A 185 27.25 17.60 38.29
CA SER A 185 27.12 18.94 38.87
C SER A 185 28.48 19.62 38.85
N TYR A 186 28.53 20.87 38.40
CA TYR A 186 29.77 21.66 38.32
C TYR A 186 29.52 23.10 38.75
N GLU A 187 30.58 23.80 39.14
CA GLU A 187 30.52 25.21 39.49
C GLU A 187 31.19 26.04 38.39
N TRP A 188 30.52 27.11 37.96
CA TRP A 188 31.04 28.07 37.00
C TRP A 188 30.71 29.49 37.45
N LYS A 189 31.72 30.33 37.64
CA LYS A 189 31.58 31.72 38.12
C LYS A 189 30.71 31.86 39.37
N GLY A 190 30.89 30.96 40.35
CA GLY A 190 30.14 30.99 41.61
C GLY A 190 28.69 30.48 41.51
N LYS A 191 28.28 29.92 40.36
CA LYS A 191 26.95 29.33 40.16
C LYS A 191 27.08 27.84 39.91
N VAL A 192 26.20 27.06 40.54
CA VAL A 192 26.09 25.62 40.31
C VAL A 192 25.28 25.37 39.04
N HIS A 193 25.82 24.54 38.16
CA HIS A 193 25.21 24.09 36.93
C HIS A 193 25.22 22.56 36.89
N LEU A 194 24.45 21.99 35.95
CA LEU A 194 24.43 20.56 35.73
C LEU A 194 24.39 20.23 34.23
N PHE A 195 24.94 19.08 33.89
CA PHE A 195 24.74 18.43 32.60
C PHE A 195 24.60 16.92 32.78
N PHE A 196 24.15 16.25 31.74
CA PHE A 196 24.01 14.81 31.69
C PHE A 196 24.92 14.24 30.62
N VAL A 197 25.59 13.14 30.93
CA VAL A 197 26.26 12.26 29.96
C VAL A 197 25.46 10.98 29.88
N TYR A 198 25.06 10.54 28.69
CA TYR A 198 24.17 9.41 28.53
C TYR A 198 24.47 8.56 27.30
N GLY A 199 24.10 7.29 27.38
CA GLY A 199 24.37 6.30 26.33
C GLY A 199 25.83 5.88 26.27
N TYR A 200 26.13 4.80 25.54
CA TYR A 200 27.52 4.41 25.30
C TYR A 200 28.26 5.35 24.32
N GLU A 201 27.52 6.18 23.60
CA GLU A 201 28.05 7.25 22.78
C GLU A 201 28.52 8.46 23.60
N ASN A 202 28.28 8.48 24.92
CA ASN A 202 28.58 9.59 25.82
C ASN A 202 27.98 10.93 25.33
N LYS A 203 26.74 10.92 24.83
CA LYS A 203 26.06 12.16 24.42
C LYS A 203 25.88 13.09 25.62
N ILE A 204 25.98 14.39 25.37
CA ILE A 204 25.89 15.42 26.41
C ILE A 204 24.59 16.20 26.26
N HIS A 205 23.83 16.34 27.36
CA HIS A 205 22.68 17.23 27.42
C HIS A 205 22.90 18.30 28.50
N LEU A 206 22.84 19.56 28.08
CA LEU A 206 22.94 20.74 28.93
C LEU A 206 21.61 21.48 28.91
N PRO A 207 20.76 21.33 29.96
CA PRO A 207 19.48 22.05 30.02
C PRO A 207 19.66 23.57 30.02
N SER A 208 20.77 24.06 30.57
CA SER A 208 21.13 25.48 30.61
C SER A 208 22.62 25.65 30.41
N TYR A 209 23.01 26.22 29.26
CA TYR A 209 24.40 26.52 28.96
C TYR A 209 24.83 27.84 29.62
N PRO A 210 25.94 27.88 30.38
CA PRO A 210 26.33 29.05 31.18
C PRO A 210 26.83 30.26 30.38
N GLN A 211 27.09 30.13 29.07
CA GLN A 211 27.49 31.24 28.20
C GLN A 211 26.56 31.40 26.98
N ASN A 212 25.63 32.34 27.04
CA ASN A 212 24.69 32.61 25.94
C ASN A 212 25.27 33.39 24.74
N CYS A 213 26.57 33.72 24.75
CA CYS A 213 27.19 34.63 23.77
C CYS A 213 28.41 33.99 23.09
N CYS A 214 28.21 32.84 22.43
CA CYS A 214 29.23 32.22 21.58
C CYS A 214 28.50 31.65 20.35
N TRP A 215 28.58 32.36 19.23
CA TRP A 215 27.97 31.94 17.96
C TRP A 215 28.68 30.67 17.46
N GLY A 216 28.15 29.49 17.80
CA GLY A 216 28.61 28.21 17.25
C GLY A 216 29.50 27.34 18.17
N CYS A 217 29.54 27.60 19.47
CA CYS A 217 30.38 26.82 20.39
C CYS A 217 29.60 25.59 20.92
N VAL A 218 30.05 24.39 20.59
CA VAL A 218 29.53 23.11 21.09
C VAL A 218 30.57 22.55 22.06
N ILE A 219 30.16 22.08 23.24
CA ILE A 219 31.05 21.28 24.10
C ILE A 219 31.26 19.94 23.38
N LEU A 220 32.53 19.66 23.02
CA LEU A 220 33.01 18.39 22.47
C LEU A 220 32.85 17.25 23.49
#